data_AF-A0A0Q4B760-F1
#
_entry.id   AF-A0A0Q4B760-F1
#
_cell.length_a   1.000
_cell.length_b   1.000
_cell.length_c   1.000
_cell.angle_alpha   90.00
_cell.angle_beta   90.00
_cell.angle_gamma   90.00
#
_symmetry.space_group_name_H-M   'P 1'
#
loop_
_entity.id
_entity.type
_entity.pdbx_description
1 polymer ?
#
loop_
_entity_poly.entity_id
_entity_poly.type
_entity_poly.pdbx_seq_one_letter_code
_entity_poly.pdbx_strand_id
1 'polypeptide(L)' 'MNIIGYEASAIEAKRFAKQGEHLANIRIDHNSTVTRISKTSDQTASAEFRFTANYSGIGYIRIEGSLLLNGEVDA' A
#
# COMPACT_ATOMS: atom_id res chain seq x y z
N MET A 1 12.42 5.90 14.04
CA MET A 1 11.02 5.47 13.92
C MET A 1 11.01 4.12 13.20
N ASN A 2 10.52 3.06 13.83
CA ASN A 2 10.57 1.67 13.34
C ASN A 2 9.15 1.15 13.08
N ILE A 3 8.95 0.35 12.02
CA ILE A 3 7.68 -0.35 11.81
C ILE A 3 7.66 -1.59 12.72
N ILE A 4 6.65 -1.68 13.59
CA ILE A 4 6.47 -2.80 14.53
C ILE A 4 5.19 -3.58 14.29
N GLY A 5 4.30 -3.09 13.42
CA GLY A 5 3.07 -3.79 13.05
C GLY A 5 2.60 -3.40 11.64
N TYR A 6 1.92 -4.34 11.00
CA TYR A 6 1.32 -4.19 9.69
C TYR A 6 -0.06 -4.86 9.71
N GLU A 7 -1.06 -4.16 9.21
CA GLU A 7 -2.40 -4.70 9.00
C GLU A 7 -2.89 -4.29 7.61
N ALA A 8 -3.42 -5.26 6.84
CA ALA A 8 -4.12 -4.98 5.60
C ALA A 8 -5.63 -4.98 5.87
N SER A 9 -6.27 -3.82 5.71
CA SER A 9 -7.73 -3.70 5.84
C SER A 9 -8.45 -4.11 4.56
N ALA A 10 -7.81 -3.93 3.40
CA ALA A 10 -8.32 -4.40 2.12
C ALA A 10 -7.20 -4.81 1.16
N ILE A 11 -7.45 -5.87 0.40
CA ILE A 11 -6.62 -6.29 -0.73
C ILE A 11 -7.55 -6.50 -1.91
N GLU A 12 -7.32 -5.74 -2.98
CA GLU A 12 -8.06 -5.85 -4.23
C GLU A 12 -7.09 -6.18 -5.36
N ALA A 13 -7.38 -7.23 -6.12
CA ALA A 13 -6.65 -7.56 -7.33
C ALA A 13 -7.65 -7.71 -8.48
N LYS A 14 -7.40 -7.01 -9.58
CA LYS A 14 -8.24 -7.09 -10.77
C LYS A 14 -7.39 -7.25 -12.01
N ARG A 15 -7.75 -8.23 -12.83
CA ARG A 15 -7.17 -8.45 -14.15
C ARG A 15 -8.19 -8.07 -15.23
N PHE A 16 -7.73 -7.32 -16.22
CA PHE A 16 -8.48 -6.94 -17.41
C PHE A 16 -8.01 -7.68 -18.67
N ALA A 17 -6.72 -8.05 -18.73
CA ALA A 17 -6.16 -8.80 -19.85
C ALA A 17 -6.76 -10.21 -19.95
N LYS A 18 -7.08 -10.62 -21.18
CA LYS A 18 -7.67 -11.93 -21.45
C LYS A 18 -6.65 -13.05 -21.25
N GLN A 19 -7.14 -14.25 -20.96
CA GLN A 19 -6.29 -15.43 -20.92
C GLN A 19 -5.74 -15.71 -22.33
N GLY A 20 -4.44 -15.94 -22.44
CA GLY A 20 -3.76 -16.17 -23.73
C GLY A 20 -3.35 -14.91 -24.49
N GLU A 21 -3.70 -13.71 -24.01
CA GLU A 21 -3.23 -12.45 -24.59
C GLU A 21 -1.74 -12.26 -24.29
N HIS A 22 -0.93 -12.11 -25.34
CA HIS A 22 0.50 -11.87 -25.18
C HIS A 22 0.78 -10.37 -25.11
N LEU A 23 1.03 -9.90 -23.89
CA LEU A 23 1.37 -8.51 -23.62
C LEU A 23 2.89 -8.42 -23.37
N ALA A 24 3.59 -7.71 -24.24
CA ALA A 24 5.02 -7.44 -24.13
C ALA A 24 5.26 -6.01 -23.62
N ASN A 25 6.43 -5.77 -23.01
CA ASN A 25 6.86 -4.45 -22.52
C ASN A 25 5.86 -3.79 -21.57
N ILE A 26 5.34 -4.56 -20.60
CA ILE A 26 4.37 -4.06 -19.62
C ILE A 26 5.05 -3.03 -18.72
N ARG A 27 4.57 -1.79 -18.78
CA ARG A 27 4.91 -0.77 -17.81
C ARG A 27 4.23 -1.09 -16.47
N ILE A 28 5.02 -1.05 -15.40
CA ILE A 28 4.53 -1.24 -14.04
C ILE A 28 4.73 0.08 -13.30
N ASP A 29 3.65 0.70 -12.87
CA ASP A 29 3.67 1.91 -12.05
C ASP A 29 3.17 1.57 -10.65
N HIS A 30 3.93 1.96 -9.63
CA HIS A 30 3.49 1.84 -8.25
C HIS A 30 3.28 3.22 -7.61
N ASN A 31 2.30 3.31 -6.73
CA ASN A 31 2.06 4.47 -5.89
C ASN A 31 1.82 4.03 -4.46
N SER A 32 2.50 4.68 -3.52
CA SER A 32 2.24 4.56 -2.09
C SER A 32 1.81 5.93 -1.59
N THR A 33 0.66 5.98 -0.93
CA THR A 33 0.15 7.21 -0.29
C THR A 33 -0.12 6.92 1.17
N VAL A 34 0.43 7.72 2.06
CA VAL A 34 -0.01 7.79 3.46
C VAL A 34 -1.23 8.69 3.50
N THR A 35 -2.38 8.15 3.90
CA THR A 35 -3.66 8.88 3.93
C THR A 35 -3.88 9.61 5.24
N ARG A 36 -3.32 9.09 6.33
CA ARG A 36 -3.42 9.66 7.67
C ARG A 36 -2.28 9.19 8.56
N ILE A 37 -1.82 10.07 9.44
CA ILE A 37 -0.95 9.72 10.57
C ILE A 37 -1.67 10.14 11.85
N SER A 38 -1.70 9.27 12.85
CA SER A 38 -2.26 9.56 14.17
C SER A 38 -1.34 9.05 15.27
N LYS A 39 -1.13 9.88 16.31
CA LYS A 39 -0.42 9.47 17.52
C LYS A 39 -1.30 8.49 18.30
N THR A 40 -0.76 7.32 18.66
CA THR A 40 -1.45 6.31 19.48
C THR A 40 -0.92 6.29 20.92
N SER A 41 0.34 6.67 21.13
CA SER A 41 0.94 6.96 22.44
C SER A 41 2.17 7.87 22.29
N ASP A 42 2.86 8.22 23.37
CA ASP A 42 4.10 9.02 23.31
C ASP A 42 5.22 8.37 22.50
N GLN A 43 5.18 7.04 22.35
CA GLN A 43 6.18 6.27 21.61
C GLN A 43 5.61 5.59 20.38
N THR A 44 4.31 5.72 20.08
CA THR A 44 3.70 5.00 18.94
C THR A 44 2.80 5.89 18.11
N ALA A 45 2.84 5.65 16.81
CA ALA A 45 1.95 6.28 15.84
C ALA A 45 1.39 5.23 14.88
N SER A 46 0.16 5.45 14.42
CA SER A 46 -0.45 4.70 13.33
C SER A 46 -0.38 5.51 12.04
N ALA A 47 0.01 4.86 10.94
CA ALA A 47 -0.02 5.45 9.61
C ALA A 47 -0.94 4.61 8.72
N GLU A 48 -2.07 5.20 8.32
CA GLU A 48 -2.97 4.61 7.32
C GLU A 48 -2.36 4.81 5.93
N PHE A 49 -2.35 3.75 5.12
CA PHE A 49 -1.76 3.77 3.80
C PHE A 49 -2.66 3.17 2.74
N ARG A 50 -2.41 3.60 1.50
CA ARG A 50 -2.88 2.94 0.28
C ARG A 50 -1.70 2.73 -0.66
N PHE A 51 -1.48 1.49 -1.03
CA PHE A 51 -0.54 1.08 -2.07
C PHE A 51 -1.31 0.64 -3.31
N THR A 52 -0.84 0.99 -4.49
CA THR A 52 -1.37 0.49 -5.76
C THR A 52 -0.24 0.20 -6.73
N ALA A 53 -0.19 -1.02 -7.24
CA ALA A 53 0.63 -1.41 -8.37
C ALA A 53 -0.26 -1.58 -9.60
N ASN A 54 -0.02 -0.78 -10.63
CA ASN A 54 -0.72 -0.83 -11.91
C ASN A 54 0.18 -1.49 -12.95
N TYR A 55 -0.34 -2.54 -13.57
CA TYR A 55 0.29 -3.24 -14.69
C TYR A 55 -0.44 -2.78 -15.95
N SER A 56 0.19 -1.89 -16.73
CA SER A 56 -0.44 -1.24 -17.89
C SER A 56 -1.05 -2.27 -18.84
N GLY A 57 -2.34 -2.12 -19.14
CA GLY A 57 -3.10 -3.04 -19.99
C GLY A 57 -3.41 -4.41 -19.37
N ILE A 58 -2.89 -4.74 -18.19
CA ILE A 58 -3.11 -6.03 -17.52
C ILE A 58 -4.12 -5.93 -16.39
N GLY A 59 -3.96 -4.96 -15.50
CA GLY A 59 -4.68 -4.95 -14.25
C GLY A 59 -3.97 -4.17 -13.15
N TYR A 60 -4.43 -4.35 -11.92
CA TYR A 60 -3.83 -3.74 -10.74
C TYR A 60 -3.92 -4.63 -9.51
N ILE A 61 -3.08 -4.30 -8.54
CA ILE A 61 -3.18 -4.73 -7.15
C ILE A 61 -3.27 -3.46 -6.30
N ARG A 62 -4.27 -3.37 -5.43
CA ARG A 62 -4.45 -2.30 -4.45
C ARG A 62 -4.48 -2.90 -3.06
N ILE A 63 -3.69 -2.33 -2.15
CA ILE A 63 -3.66 -2.73 -0.74
C ILE A 63 -3.91 -1.47 0.08
N GLU A 64 -4.84 -1.56 1.01
CA GLU A 64 -5.12 -0.52 2.00
C GLU A 64 -4.90 -1.12 3.39
N GLY A 65 -4.46 -0.30 4.33
CA GLY A 65 -4.13 -0.80 5.65
C GLY A 65 -3.52 0.24 6.56
N SER A 66 -2.92 -0.24 7.64
CA SER A 66 -2.20 0.58 8.61
C SER A 66 -0.85 -0.02 8.98
N LEU A 67 0.08 0.88 9.31
CA LEU A 67 1.37 0.54 9.91
C LEU A 67 1.39 1.05 11.34
N LEU A 68 1.82 0.20 12.28
CA LEU A 68 2.16 0.63 13.64
C LEU A 68 3.64 0.98 13.69
N LEU A 69 3.92 2.21 14.07
CA LEU A 69 5.25 2.79 14.16
C LEU A 69 5.65 2.96 15.63
N ASN A 70 6.91 2.70 15.96
CA ASN A 70 7.50 2.95 17.27
C ASN A 70 8.65 3.98 17.16
N GLY A 71 8.61 5.02 17.97
CA GLY A 71 9.59 6.11 18.03
C GLY A 71 9.01 7.38 18.66
N GLU A 72 9.85 8.36 18.98
CA GLU A 72 9.43 9.67 19.46
C GLU A 72 8.49 10.33 18.43
N VAL A 73 7.25 10.64 18.84
CA VAL A 73 6.20 11.12 17.94
C VAL A 73 6.14 12.66 17.85
N ASP A 74 6.72 13.36 18.82
CA ASP A 74 6.66 14.84 18.96
C ASP A 74 8.04 15.52 18.94
N ALA A 75 9.08 14.86 18.43
CA ALA A 75 10.44 15.40 18.35
C ALA A 75 10.60 16.46 17.25
#